data_AF-A0A415ET91-F1
#
_entry.id   AF-A0A415ET91-F1
#
_cell.length_a   1.000
_cell.length_b   1.000
_cell.length_c   1.000
_cell.angle_alpha   90.00
_cell.angle_beta   90.00
_cell.angle_gamma   90.00
#
_symmetry.space_group_name_H-M   'P 1'
#
loop_
_entity.id
_entity.type
_entity.pdbx_description
1 polymer ?
#
loop_
_entity_poly.entity_id
_entity_poly.type
_entity_poly.pdbx_seq_one_letter_code
_entity_poly.pdbx_strand_id
1 'polypeptide(L)' 'MFNKEEKEFRCNHCKKVIGTGEVVWTKWSFPPKASAYQLKPRKELALINAPILCLNCSEKLLLEHLE' A
#
# COMPACT_ATOMS: atom_id res chain seq x y z
N MET A 1 -4.31 1.53 2.11
CA MET A 1 -4.44 2.82 2.78
C MET A 1 -4.47 2.59 4.28
N PHE A 2 -3.89 3.50 5.06
CA PHE A 2 -3.88 3.39 6.51
C PHE A 2 -5.17 4.00 7.09
N ASN A 3 -5.96 3.21 7.81
CA ASN A 3 -7.07 3.69 8.62
C ASN A 3 -6.50 4.29 9.92
N LYS A 4 -6.69 5.60 10.12
CA LYS A 4 -6.19 6.31 11.31
C LYS A 4 -6.99 5.99 12.58
N GLU A 5 -8.27 5.67 12.46
CA GLU A 5 -9.15 5.39 13.59
C GLU A 5 -8.80 4.04 14.21
N GLU A 6 -8.72 3.01 13.37
CA GLU A 6 -8.43 1.63 13.80
C GLU A 6 -6.93 1.33 13.85
N LYS A 7 -6.08 2.22 13.30
CA LYS A 7 -4.63 2.08 13.16
C LYS A 7 -4.20 0.84 12.36
N GLU A 8 -4.95 0.53 11.31
CA GLU A 8 -4.76 -0.64 10.47
C GLU A 8 -4.52 -0.29 9.01
N PHE A 9 -3.83 -1.16 8.27
CA PHE A 9 -3.77 -1.03 6.82
C PHE A 9 -4.93 -1.78 6.18
N ARG A 10 -5.58 -1.15 5.20
CA ARG A 10 -6.71 -1.71 4.47
C ARG A 10 -6.52 -1.59 2.96
N CYS A 11 -7.00 -2.58 2.21
CA CYS A 11 -7.10 -2.48 0.76
C CYS A 11 -8.00 -1.30 0.39
N ASN A 12 -7.56 -0.47 -0.55
CA ASN A 12 -8.31 0.69 -0.98
C ASN A 12 -9.56 0.30 -1.77
N HIS A 13 -9.49 -0.84 -2.48
CA HIS A 13 -10.55 -1.37 -3.32
C HIS A 13 -11.59 -2.16 -2.51
N CYS A 14 -11.22 -3.29 -1.91
CA CYS A 14 -12.16 -4.18 -1.22
C CYS A 14 -12.28 -3.93 0.30
N LYS A 15 -11.58 -2.95 0.86
CA LYS A 15 -11.57 -2.60 2.30
C LYS A 15 -11.08 -3.70 3.26
N LYS A 16 -10.65 -4.86 2.74
CA LYS A 16 -10.00 -5.94 3.52
C LYS A 16 -8.83 -5.40 4.35
N VAL A 17 -8.74 -5.80 5.61
CA VAL A 17 -7.57 -5.54 6.47
C VAL A 17 -6.35 -6.31 5.96
N ILE A 18 -5.21 -5.62 5.89
CA ILE A 18 -3.93 -6.15 5.46
C ILE A 18 -3.16 -6.63 6.69
N GLY A 19 -2.93 -7.94 6.76
CA GLY A 19 -2.19 -8.57 7.84
C GLY A 19 -0.68 -8.36 7.76
N THR A 20 0.03 -8.69 8.84
CA THR A 20 1.49 -8.74 8.86
C THR A 20 1.98 -9.83 7.92
N GLY A 21 2.92 -9.52 7.02
CA GLY A 21 3.49 -10.48 6.06
C GLY A 21 2.63 -10.71 4.81
N GLU A 22 1.48 -10.05 4.68
CA GLU A 22 0.66 -10.13 3.47
C GLU A 22 1.32 -9.37 2.31
N VAL A 23 1.35 -9.99 1.13
CA VAL A 23 1.84 -9.37 -0.10
C VAL A 23 0.77 -8.41 -0.63
N VAL A 24 1.18 -7.16 -0.86
CA VAL A 24 0.29 -6.09 -1.33
C VAL A 24 0.98 -5.22 -2.36
N TRP A 25 0.18 -4.60 -3.21
CA TRP A 25 0.63 -3.56 -4.11
C TRP A 25 0.39 -2.19 -3.51
N THR A 26 1.41 -1.34 -3.54
CA THR A 26 1.31 0.04 -3.09
C THR A 26 2.17 0.91 -3.97
N LYS A 27 1.71 2.14 -4.24
CA LYS A 27 2.56 3.13 -4.89
C LYS A 27 3.51 3.69 -3.85
N TRP A 28 4.73 3.16 -3.85
CA TRP A 28 5.82 3.63 -3.00
C TRP A 28 6.68 4.64 -3.78
N SER A 29 6.78 5.87 -3.28
CA SER A 29 7.68 6.87 -3.86
C SER A 29 9.12 6.55 -3.47
N PHE A 30 10.00 6.38 -4.45
CA PHE A 30 11.42 6.25 -4.18
C PHE A 30 11.97 7.55 -3.57
N PRO A 31 12.94 7.46 -2.66
CA PRO A 31 13.59 8.64 -2.12
C PRO A 31 14.28 9.40 -3.26
N PRO A 32 14.36 10.74 -3.18
CA PRO A 32 14.94 11.56 -4.25
C PRO A 32 16.45 11.34 -4.43
N LYS A 33 17.13 10.79 -3.42
CA LYS A 33 18.56 10.42 -3.48
C LYS A 33 18.75 9.07 -2.81
N ALA A 34 19.64 8.24 -3.36
CA ALA A 34 19.99 6.93 -2.79
C ALA A 34 20.57 7.03 -1.36
N SER A 35 21.17 8.15 -1.00
CA SER A 35 21.74 8.42 0.33
C SER A 35 20.79 9.15 1.28
N ALA A 36 19.58 9.48 0.86
CA ALA A 36 18.63 10.16 1.73
C ALA A 36 18.17 9.20 2.85
N TYR A 37 18.01 9.73 4.07
CA TYR A 37 17.47 8.97 5.18
C TYR A 37 16.04 8.53 4.86
N GLN A 38 15.76 7.23 4.97
CA GLN A 38 14.44 6.67 4.73
C GLN A 38 13.78 6.24 6.04
N LEU A 39 12.52 6.61 6.22
CA LEU A 39 11.72 6.02 7.28
C LEU A 39 11.45 4.55 6.97
N LYS A 40 11.19 3.76 8.01
CA LYS A 40 10.73 2.37 7.82
C LYS A 40 9.49 2.37 6.92
N PRO A 41 9.37 1.44 5.96
CA PRO A 41 8.31 1.48 4.97
C PRO A 41 6.90 1.67 5.53
N ARG A 42 6.59 0.89 6.57
CA ARG A 42 5.29 0.97 7.24
C ARG A 42 4.96 2.36 7.80
N LYS A 43 5.95 3.09 8.32
CA LYS A 43 5.74 4.45 8.87
C LYS A 43 5.51 5.47 7.76
N GLU A 44 6.29 5.39 6.69
CA GLU A 44 6.15 6.31 5.57
C GLU A 44 4.79 6.12 4.88
N LEU A 45 4.37 4.87 4.61
CA LEU A 45 3.06 4.57 4.02
C LEU A 45 1.90 5.10 4.86
N ALA A 46 2.01 5.03 6.19
CA ALA A 46 1.02 5.60 7.09
C ALA A 46 1.03 7.14 7.04
N LEU A 47 2.21 7.76 6.96
CA LEU A 47 2.38 9.21 6.92
C LEU A 47 1.84 9.82 5.62
N ILE A 48 2.21 9.25 4.47
CA ILE A 48 1.71 9.68 3.16
C ILE A 48 0.32 9.13 2.84
N ASN A 49 -0.18 8.23 3.69
CA ASN A 49 -1.44 7.50 3.53
C ASN A 49 -1.60 6.86 2.14
N ALA A 50 -0.57 6.14 1.68
CA ALA A 50 -0.53 5.62 0.32
C ALA A 50 -1.69 4.66 0.01
N PRO A 51 -2.20 4.65 -1.23
CA PRO A 51 -3.15 3.64 -1.67
C PRO A 51 -2.48 2.27 -1.66
N ILE A 52 -3.17 1.28 -1.08
CA ILE A 52 -2.71 -0.11 -1.00
C ILE A 52 -3.79 -0.98 -1.63
N LEU A 53 -3.40 -1.95 -2.43
CA LEU A 53 -4.25 -2.97 -3.01
C LEU A 53 -3.76 -4.34 -2.50
N CYS A 54 -4.68 -5.19 -2.05
CA CYS A 54 -4.35 -6.59 -1.81
C CYS A 54 -4.08 -7.28 -3.16
N LEU A 55 -3.35 -8.40 -3.11
CA LEU A 55 -2.97 -9.16 -4.30
C LEU A 55 -4.16 -9.48 -5.22
N ASN A 56 -5.26 -9.97 -4.64
CA ASN A 56 -6.47 -10.29 -5.42
C ASN A 56 -7.07 -9.07 -6.13
N CYS A 57 -7.00 -7.87 -5.52
CA CYS A 57 -7.51 -6.66 -6.16
C CYS A 57 -6.54 -6.13 -7.22
N SER A 58 -5.23 -6.21 -6.99
CA SER A 58 -4.26 -5.81 -8.02
C SER A 58 -4.33 -6.69 -9.26
N GLU A 59 -4.51 -8.01 -9.10
CA GLU A 59 -4.62 -8.93 -10.23
C GLU A 59 -5.88 -8.67 -11.05
N LYS A 60 -7.03 -8.48 -10.40
CA LYS A 60 -8.28 -8.13 -11.08
C LYS A 60 -8.17 -6.84 -11.87
N LEU A 61 -7.66 -5.78 -11.24
CA LEU A 61 -7.51 -4.47 -11.89
C LEU A 61 -6.51 -4.51 -13.05
N LEU A 62 -5.49 -5.35 -12.96
CA LEU A 62 -4.53 -5.55 -14.04
C LEU A 62 -5.18 -6.25 -15.24
N LEU A 63 -6.00 -7.28 -14.99
CA LEU A 63 -6.74 -7.98 -16.03
C LEU A 63 -7.75 -7.07 -16.73
N GLU A 64 -8.48 -6.23 -15.98
CA GLU A 64 -9.42 -5.24 -16.52
C GLU A 64 -8.76 -4.17 -17.40
N HIS A 65 -7.44 -3.97 -17.30
CA HIS A 65 -6.70 -3.01 -18.15
C HIS A 65 -6.09 -3.65 -19.41
N LEU A 66 -6.16 -4.97 -19.55
CA LEU A 66 -5.64 -5.71 -20.70
C LEU A 66 -6.74 -6.02 -21.75
N GLU A 67 -8.01 -5.82 -21.39
CA GLU A 67 -9.18 -5.90 -22.28
C GLU A 67 -9.51 -4.53 -22.90
#